data_AF-A0A9E5AVT7-F1
#
_entry.id   AF-A0A9E5AVT7-F1
#
_cell.length_a   1.000
_cell.length_b   1.000
_cell.length_c   1.000
_cell.angle_alpha   90.00
_cell.angle_beta   90.00
_cell.angle_gamma   90.00
#
_symmetry.space_group_name_H-M   'P 1'
#
loop_
_entity.id
_entity.type
_entity.pdbx_description
1 polymer ?
#
loop_
_entity_poly.entity_id
_entity_poly.type
_entity_poly.pdbx_seq_one_letter_code
_entity_poly.pdbx_strand_id
1 'polypeptide(L)' 'MNYRISPRAASLAPSLTLAIDSKAKAMKAAGEDVVGFGAGEPDFDTPQH' A
#
# COMPACT_ATOMS: atom_id res chain seq x y z
N MET A 1 2.36 10.43 24.47
CA MET A 1 2.49 11.60 23.57
C MET A 1 1.13 11.90 22.94
N ASN A 2 0.51 13.04 23.23
CA ASN A 2 -0.72 13.48 22.59
C ASN A 2 -0.38 14.43 21.43
N TYR A 3 -0.12 13.88 20.25
CA TYR A 3 0.03 14.69 19.04
C TYR A 3 -1.35 15.08 18.51
N ARG A 4 -1.69 16.38 18.56
CA ARG A 4 -2.86 16.94 17.88
C ARG A 4 -2.52 17.12 16.40
N ILE A 5 -3.21 16.36 15.55
CA ILE A 5 -3.13 16.50 14.09
C ILE A 5 -3.88 17.77 13.66
N SER A 6 -3.35 18.49 12.65
CA SER A 6 -4.00 19.68 12.12
C SER A 6 -5.35 19.36 11.45
N PRO A 7 -6.35 20.26 11.47
CA PRO A 7 -7.65 20.01 10.85
C PRO A 7 -7.58 19.63 9.36
N ARG A 8 -6.64 20.24 8.62
CA ARG A 8 -6.41 19.94 7.20
C ARG A 8 -5.94 18.51 6.95
N ALA A 9 -5.08 17.99 7.82
CA ALA A 9 -4.62 16.61 7.72
C ALA A 9 -5.71 15.62 8.16
N ALA A 10 -6.51 15.98 9.17
CA ALA A 10 -7.63 15.17 9.62
C ALA A 10 -8.78 15.06 8.61
N SER A 11 -8.92 16.03 7.69
CA SER A 11 -9.94 16.00 6.63
C SER A 11 -9.55 15.19 5.39
N LEU A 12 -8.33 14.64 5.33
CA LEU A 12 -7.91 13.83 4.19
C LEU A 12 -8.68 12.52 4.17
N ALA A 13 -9.23 12.19 3.00
CA ALA A 13 -9.92 10.92 2.80
C ALA A 13 -8.93 9.74 2.92
N PRO A 14 -9.36 8.60 3.47
CA PRO A 14 -8.54 7.40 3.50
C PRO A 14 -8.21 6.91 2.09
N SER A 15 -7.02 6.35 1.92
CA SER A 15 -6.56 5.82 0.63
C SER A 15 -7.22 4.47 0.32
N LEU A 16 -7.96 4.43 -0.79
CA LEU A 16 -8.54 3.18 -1.32
C LEU A 16 -7.46 2.23 -1.86
N THR A 17 -6.40 2.78 -2.46
CA THR A 17 -5.30 1.95 -3.00
C THR A 17 -4.57 1.22 -1.89
N LEU A 18 -4.32 1.89 -0.75
CA LEU A 18 -3.69 1.28 0.41
C LEU A 18 -4.53 0.14 1.01
N ALA A 19 -5.86 0.27 1.00
CA ALA A 19 -6.76 -0.77 1.48
C ALA A 19 -6.71 -2.02 0.58
N ILE A 20 -6.65 -1.84 -0.74
CA ILE A 20 -6.52 -2.95 -1.70
C ILE A 20 -5.15 -3.63 -1.57
N ASP A 21 -4.06 -2.84 -1.50
CA ASP A 21 -2.70 -3.37 -1.37
C ASP A 21 -2.50 -4.16 -0.09
N SER A 22 -3.00 -3.65 1.04
CA SER A 22 -2.91 -4.35 2.33
C SER A 22 -3.68 -5.67 2.31
N LYS A 23 -4.86 -5.71 1.69
CA LYS A 23 -5.63 -6.95 1.50
C LYS A 23 -4.88 -7.95 0.62
N ALA A 24 -4.35 -7.52 -0.52
CA ALA A 24 -3.59 -8.40 -1.41
C ALA A 24 -2.35 -8.97 -0.72
N LYS A 25 -1.62 -8.16 0.06
CA LYS A 25 -0.48 -8.62 0.87
C LYS A 25 -0.90 -9.64 1.93
N ALA A 26 -2.03 -9.42 2.60
CA ALA A 26 -2.55 -10.35 3.61
C ALA A 26 -2.94 -11.71 2.99
N MET A 27 -3.61 -11.69 1.83
CA MET A 27 -3.99 -12.91 1.11
C MET A 27 -2.76 -13.71 0.65
N LYS A 28 -1.72 -13.05 0.10
CA LYS A 28 -0.44 -13.70 -0.22
C LYS A 28 0.21 -14.32 1.03
N ALA A 29 0.20 -13.62 2.16
CA ALA A 29 0.76 -14.12 3.41
C ALA A 29 -0.03 -15.31 3.98
N ALA A 30 -1.33 -15.41 3.68
CA ALA A 30 -2.18 -16.55 4.01
C ALA A 30 -1.95 -17.77 3.10
N GLY A 31 -1.09 -17.64 2.07
CA GLY A 31 -0.79 -18.70 1.11
C GLY A 31 -1.76 -18.78 -0.07
N GLU A 32 -2.59 -17.76 -0.28
CA GLU A 32 -3.47 -17.67 -1.45
C GLU A 32 -2.68 -17.28 -2.71
N ASP A 33 -3.06 -17.86 -3.85
CA ASP A 33 -2.48 -17.51 -5.15
C ASP A 33 -3.06 -16.18 -5.66
N VAL A 34 -2.30 -15.10 -5.50
CA VAL A 34 -2.73 -13.72 -5.78
C VAL A 34 -1.80 -13.07 -6.80
N VAL A 35 -2.34 -12.74 -7.97
CA VAL A 35 -1.64 -12.00 -9.03
C VAL A 35 -1.89 -10.50 -8.86
N GLY A 36 -0.83 -9.73 -8.58
CA GLY A 36 -0.91 -8.30 -8.31
C GLY A 36 -0.63 -7.46 -9.55
N PHE A 37 -1.68 -6.97 -10.22
CA PHE A 37 -1.58 -6.01 -11.34
C PHE A 37 -1.68 -4.54 -10.90
N GLY A 38 -1.60 -4.27 -9.59
CA GLY A 38 -1.74 -2.93 -9.02
C GLY A 38 -0.44 -2.17 -8.78
N ALA A 39 0.73 -2.84 -8.94
CA ALA A 39 2.02 -2.18 -8.76
C ALA A 39 2.27 -1.18 -9.91
N GLY A 40 2.57 0.08 -9.56
CA GLY A 40 2.96 1.11 -10.53
C GLY A 40 4.46 1.15 -10.83
N GLU A 41 5.23 0.24 -10.23
CA GLU A 41 6.69 0.17 -10.33
C GLU A 41 7.11 -1.19 -10.92
N PRO A 42 8.22 -1.25 -11.69
CA PRO A 42 8.75 -2.50 -12.23
C PRO A 42 9.10 -3.50 -11.11
N ASP A 43 8.94 -4.79 -11.41
CA ASP A 43 9.34 -5.92 -10.56
C ASP A 43 10.83 -6.26 -10.64
N PHE A 44 11.61 -5.45 -11.34
CA PHE A 44 13.05 -5.63 -11.54
C PHE A 44 13.84 -4.69 -10.65
N ASP A 45 14.97 -5.19 -10.13
CA ASP A 45 15.95 -4.36 -9.44
C ASP A 45 16.56 -3.32 -10.38
N THR A 46 17.03 -2.21 -9.81
CA THR A 46 17.80 -1.21 -10.57
C THR A 46 19.10 -1.83 -11.09
N PRO A 47 19.41 -1.74 -12.40
CA PRO A 47 20.65 -2.29 -12.97
C PRO A 47 21.90 -1.65 -12.35
N GLN A 48 22.99 -2.43 -12.20
CA GLN A 48 24.22 -1.96 -11.54
C GLN A 48 25.17 -1.13 -12.42
N HIS A 49 24.91 -0.99 -13.73
CA HIS A 49 25.82 -0.35 -14.70
C HIS A 49 25.09 0.48 -15.74
#